data_AF-A0ABD0PWV4-F1
#
_entry.id   AF-A0ABD0PWV4-F1
#
_cell.length_a   1.000
_cell.length_b   1.000
_cell.length_c   1.000
_cell.angle_alpha   90.00
_cell.angle_beta   90.00
_cell.angle_gamma   90.00
#
_symmetry.space_group_name_H-M   'P 1'
#
loop_
_entity.id
_entity.type
_entity.pdbx_description
1 polymer ?
#
loop_
_entity_poly.entity_id
_entity_poly.type
_entity_poly.pdbx_seq_one_letter_code
_entity_poly.pdbx_strand_id
1 'polypeptide(L)' 'HGTWEEWSPWSLCSFTCGRGHRTRTRTCTPPQHGGRACEGPETQSKLCNIALCP' A
#
# COMPACT_ATOMS: atom_id res chain seq x y z
N HIS A 1 -4.71 16.12 -13.16
CA HIS A 1 -4.79 15.51 -11.82
C HIS A 1 -3.48 14.81 -11.54
N GLY A 2 -3.09 14.69 -10.27
CA GLY A 2 -1.94 13.87 -9.89
C GLY A 2 -2.17 12.43 -10.29
N THR A 3 -1.11 11.77 -10.75
CA THR A 3 -1.15 10.38 -11.20
C THR A 3 -0.54 9.50 -10.11
N TRP A 4 -1.25 8.47 -9.70
CA TRP A 4 -0.67 7.45 -8.83
C TRP A 4 0.26 6.56 -9.65
N GLU A 5 1.50 6.41 -9.17
CA GLU A 5 2.41 5.38 -9.67
C GLU A 5 1.89 3.98 -9.32
N GLU A 6 2.50 2.98 -9.93
CA GLU A 6 2.21 1.60 -9.61
C GLU A 6 2.48 1.33 -8.13
N TRP A 7 1.64 0.51 -7.52
CA TRP A 7 1.83 0.14 -6.13
C TRP A 7 3.13 -0.63 -5.96
N SER A 8 3.90 -0.27 -4.93
CA SER A 8 5.03 -1.07 -4.50
C SER A 8 4.57 -2.49 -4.13
N PRO A 9 5.47 -3.49 -4.25
CA PRO A 9 5.17 -4.84 -3.81
C PRO A 9 4.74 -4.82 -2.35
N TRP A 10 3.82 -5.73 -2.00
CA TRP A 10 3.39 -5.89 -0.63
C TRP A 10 4.59 -6.23 0.26
N SER A 11 4.69 -5.54 1.40
CA SER A 11 5.61 -5.91 2.46
C SER A 11 5.32 -7.32 2.95
N LEU A 12 6.32 -7.91 3.60
CA LEU A 12 6.14 -9.16 4.32
C LEU A 12 5.01 -8.99 5.33
N CYS A 13 4.25 -10.06 5.53
CA CYS A 13 3.23 -10.07 6.56
C CYS A 13 3.90 -9.81 7.91
N SER A 14 3.29 -8.95 8.72
CA SER A 14 3.80 -8.59 10.04
C SER A 14 3.96 -9.80 10.96
N PHE A 15 3.25 -10.89 10.68
CA PHE A 15 3.41 -12.16 11.35
C PHE A 15 3.78 -13.25 10.35
N THR A 16 4.68 -14.14 10.77
CA THR A 16 5.06 -15.35 10.03
C THR A 16 4.07 -16.49 10.19
N CYS A 17 3.11 -16.36 11.12
CA CYS A 17 2.01 -17.29 11.34
C CYS A 17 0.74 -16.57 11.82
N GLY A 18 -0.41 -17.21 11.67
CA GLY A 18 -1.72 -16.69 12.04
C GLY A 18 -2.22 -15.57 11.12
N ARG A 19 -2.90 -14.60 11.74
CA ARG A 19 -3.47 -13.43 11.07
C ARG A 19 -2.54 -12.25 11.25
N GLY A 20 -1.98 -11.76 10.16
CA GLY A 20 -1.19 -10.55 10.14
C GLY A 20 -1.66 -9.50 9.15
N HIS A 21 -0.87 -8.46 9.04
CA HIS A 21 -1.09 -7.39 8.10
C HIS A 21 0.14 -7.19 7.23
N ARG A 22 -0.11 -6.94 5.95
CA ARG A 22 0.90 -6.50 5.00
C ARG A 22 0.50 -5.12 4.51
N THR A 23 1.50 -4.31 4.23
CA THR A 23 1.35 -2.94 3.79
C THR A 23 1.99 -2.78 2.42
N ARG A 24 1.49 -1.85 1.63
CA ARG A 24 2.14 -1.41 0.39
C ARG A 24 1.99 0.09 0.26
N THR A 25 2.88 0.69 -0.48
CA THR A 25 2.95 2.14 -0.70
C THR A 25 2.89 2.45 -2.18
N ARG A 26 2.47 3.64 -2.55
CA ARG A 26 2.54 4.15 -3.93
C ARG A 26 2.92 5.61 -3.89
N THR A 27 3.66 6.05 -4.89
CA THR A 27 4.01 7.46 -5.02
C THR A 27 2.92 8.19 -5.79
N CYS A 28 2.57 9.39 -5.33
CA CYS A 28 1.76 10.31 -6.13
C CYS A 28 2.70 11.20 -6.94
N THR A 29 2.63 11.14 -8.26
CA THR A 29 3.24 12.15 -9.12
C THR A 29 2.34 13.38 -9.13
N PRO A 30 2.73 14.51 -8.52
CA PRO A 30 1.91 15.70 -8.49
C PRO A 30 1.74 16.27 -9.90
N PRO A 31 0.57 16.87 -10.21
CA PRO A 31 0.37 17.47 -11.51
C PRO A 31 1.24 18.72 -11.66
N GLN A 32 1.84 18.89 -12.83
CA GLN A 32 2.46 20.17 -13.18
C GLN A 32 1.35 21.20 -13.46
N HIS A 33 1.56 22.46 -13.07
CA HIS A 33 0.65 23.60 -13.24
C HIS A 33 -0.57 23.66 -12.30
N GLY A 34 -0.45 23.20 -11.05
CA GLY A 34 -1.46 23.46 -10.01
C GLY A 34 -2.74 22.63 -10.13
N GLY A 35 -2.67 21.47 -10.79
CA GLY A 35 -3.77 20.51 -10.78
C GLY A 35 -4.04 19.90 -9.40
N ARG A 36 -5.16 19.19 -9.24
CA ARG A 36 -5.47 18.51 -7.98
C ARG A 36 -4.49 17.38 -7.68
N ALA A 37 -4.07 17.27 -6.42
CA ALA A 37 -3.25 16.17 -5.91
C ALA A 37 -3.95 14.80 -6.10
N CYS A 38 -3.21 13.71 -5.96
CA CYS A 38 -3.78 12.38 -6.11
C CYS A 38 -4.83 12.10 -5.02
N GLU A 39 -5.98 11.59 -5.43
CA GLU A 39 -7.07 11.27 -4.49
C GLU A 39 -6.86 9.89 -3.86
N GLY A 40 -6.98 9.82 -2.53
CA GLY A 40 -6.85 8.60 -1.74
C GLY A 40 -5.51 8.48 -1.01
N PRO A 41 -5.29 7.35 -0.30
CA PRO A 41 -4.10 7.17 0.52
C PRO A 41 -2.89 6.71 -0.30
N GLU A 42 -1.70 7.15 0.12
CA GLU A 42 -0.40 6.67 -0.39
C GLU A 42 -0.05 5.27 0.12
N THR A 43 -0.60 4.88 1.28
CA THR A 43 -0.34 3.60 1.94
C THR A 43 -1.62 2.78 2.01
N GLN A 44 -1.51 1.49 1.72
CA GLN A 44 -2.60 0.53 1.86
C GLN A 44 -2.20 -0.63 2.75
N SER A 45 -3.09 -1.00 3.68
CA SER A 45 -2.93 -2.13 4.58
C SER A 45 -3.94 -3.22 4.22
N LYS A 46 -3.51 -4.48 4.18
CA LYS A 46 -4.37 -5.63 3.91
C LYS A 46 -4.04 -6.78 4.86
N LEU A 47 -5.07 -7.51 5.27
CA LEU A 47 -4.93 -8.76 6.00
C LEU A 47 -4.18 -9.81 5.16
N CYS A 48 -3.21 -10.45 5.78
CA CYS A 48 -2.55 -11.65 5.30
C CYS A 48 -2.79 -12.75 6.33
N ASN A 49 -3.26 -13.91 5.86
CA ASN A 49 -3.37 -15.10 6.68
C ASN A 49 -2.25 -16.04 6.24
N ILE A 50 -1.23 -16.20 7.07
CA ILE A 50 -0.11 -17.11 6.84
C ILE A 50 -0.28 -18.19 7.88
N ALA A 51 -0.69 -19.41 7.50
CA ALA A 51 -0.81 -20.65 8.30
C ALA A 51 -1.11 -20.55 9.82
N LEU A 52 -1.89 -21.48 10.39
CA LEU A 52 -2.08 -21.49 11.85
C LEU A 52 -0.73 -21.53 12.58
N CYS A 53 -0.57 -20.66 13.60
CA CYS A 53 0.61 -20.69 14.44
C CYS A 53 0.69 -22.05 15.17
N PRO A 54 1.88 -22.68 15.22
CA PRO A 54 2.10 -23.91 15.97
C PRO A 54 1.78 -23.78 17.46
#